data_AF-Q4PR66-F1
#
_entry.id   AF-Q4PR66-F1
#
_cell.length_a   1.000
_cell.length_b   1.000
_cell.length_c   1.000
_cell.angle_alpha   90.00
_cell.angle_beta   90.00
_cell.angle_gamma   90.00
#
_symmetry.space_group_name_H-M   'P 1'
#
loop_
_entity.id
_entity.type
_entity.pdbx_description
1 polymer ?
#
loop_
_entity_poly.entity_id
_entity_poly.type
_entity_poly.pdbx_seq_one_letter_code
_entity_poly.pdbx_strand_id
1 'polypeptide(L)' 'ERVRFLERHIYNREEHVRFDSDVGEYRAVTELGRPDAEYWNGQKDVLEDARAAVDTF' A
#
# COMPACT_ATOMS: atom_id res chain seq x y z
N GLU A 1 -6.98 -3.93 20.94
CA GLU A 1 -6.88 -3.01 19.79
C GLU A 1 -5.68 -3.44 18.95
N ARG A 2 -5.84 -3.60 17.62
CA ARG A 2 -4.69 -3.85 16.73
C ARG A 2 -4.45 -2.54 15.97
N VAL A 3 -3.35 -1.86 16.28
CA VAL A 3 -2.88 -0.72 15.51
C VAL A 3 -2.49 -1.24 14.13
N ARG A 4 -2.94 -0.58 13.07
CA ARG A 4 -2.59 -0.91 11.69
C ARG A 4 -1.86 0.28 11.09
N PHE A 5 -0.69 0.02 10.51
CA PHE A 5 -0.02 1.00 9.66
C PHE A 5 -0.86 1.22 8.41
N LEU A 6 -1.19 2.48 8.11
CA LEU A 6 -2.04 2.85 6.99
C LEU A 6 -1.31 3.84 6.08
N GLU A 7 -0.81 3.34 4.97
CA GLU A 7 -0.34 4.17 3.86
C GLU A 7 -1.41 4.18 2.76
N ARG A 8 -1.86 5.37 2.37
CA ARG A 8 -2.98 5.57 1.43
C ARG A 8 -2.56 6.52 0.32
N HIS A 9 -2.85 6.14 -0.91
CA HIS A 9 -2.61 6.94 -2.10
C HIS A 9 -3.93 7.50 -2.62
N ILE A 10 -4.03 8.83 -2.66
CA ILE A 10 -5.26 9.57 -2.94
C ILE A 10 -5.05 10.45 -4.17
N TYR A 11 -5.93 10.31 -5.15
CA TYR A 11 -5.97 11.14 -6.36
C TYR A 11 -7.41 11.63 -6.58
N ASN A 12 -7.59 12.91 -6.94
CA ASN A 12 -8.92 13.53 -7.09
C ASN A 12 -9.86 13.30 -5.88
N ARG A 13 -9.31 13.31 -4.66
CA ARG A 13 -10.01 13.01 -3.38
C ARG A 13 -10.52 11.57 -3.25
N GLU A 14 -10.16 10.68 -4.16
CA GLU A 14 -10.45 9.25 -4.10
C GLU A 14 -9.19 8.46 -3.78
N GLU A 15 -9.29 7.55 -2.82
CA GLU A 15 -8.23 6.58 -2.55
C GLU A 15 -8.25 5.51 -3.64
N HIS A 16 -7.13 5.34 -4.35
CA HIS A 16 -7.02 4.36 -5.43
C HIS A 16 -6.14 3.17 -5.05
N VAL A 17 -5.16 3.34 -4.16
CA VAL A 17 -4.27 2.27 -3.66
C VAL A 17 -3.98 2.47 -2.18
N ARG A 18 -3.77 1.37 -1.44
CA ARG A 18 -3.27 1.37 -0.06
C ARG A 18 -2.27 0.24 0.18
N PHE A 19 -1.36 0.41 1.12
CA PHE A 19 -0.58 -0.71 1.64
C PHE A 19 -1.39 -1.45 2.72
N ASP A 20 -1.57 -2.76 2.57
CA ASP A 20 -2.23 -3.61 3.56
C ASP A 20 -1.17 -4.29 4.43
N SER A 21 -1.00 -3.83 5.67
CA SER A 21 0.00 -4.36 6.60
C SER A 21 -0.25 -5.82 7.02
N ASP A 22 -1.49 -6.31 6.95
CA ASP A 22 -1.79 -7.71 7.27
C ASP A 22 -1.32 -8.65 6.15
N VAL A 23 -1.22 -8.14 4.91
CA VAL A 23 -0.79 -8.88 3.72
C VAL A 23 0.67 -8.58 3.35
N GLY A 24 1.16 -7.38 3.65
CA GLY A 24 2.47 -6.88 3.26
C GLY A 24 2.57 -6.48 1.79
N GLU A 25 1.48 -5.97 1.20
CA GLU A 25 1.38 -5.61 -0.22
C GLU A 25 0.47 -4.39 -0.46
N TYR A 26 0.68 -3.72 -1.59
CA TYR A 26 -0.24 -2.71 -2.09
C TYR A 26 -1.49 -3.35 -2.69
N ARG A 27 -2.66 -2.83 -2.30
CA ARG A 27 -3.98 -3.25 -2.75
C ARG A 27 -4.69 -2.08 -3.41
N ALA A 28 -5.16 -2.33 -4.63
CA ALA A 28 -6.04 -1.41 -5.32
C ALA A 28 -7.38 -1.29 -4.58
N VAL A 29 -7.80 -0.06 -4.32
CA VAL A 29 -9.10 0.28 -3.70
C VAL A 29 -10.16 0.49 -4.78
N THR A 30 -9.73 0.96 -5.94
CA THR A 30 -10.55 1.09 -7.15
C THR A 30 -9.87 0.37 -8.32
N GLU A 31 -10.61 0.07 -9.37
CA GLU A 31 -10.06 -0.57 -10.58
C GLU A 31 -8.91 0.23 -11.20
N LEU A 32 -8.94 1.57 -11.07
CA LEU A 32 -7.90 2.47 -11.57
C LEU A 32 -6.56 2.30 -10.83
N GLY A 33 -6.58 1.85 -9.57
CA GLY A 33 -5.37 1.62 -8.78
C GLY A 33 -4.72 0.25 -9.03
N ARG A 34 -5.33 -0.63 -9.82
CA ARG A 34 -4.73 -1.93 -10.16
C ARG A 34 -3.35 -1.81 -10.81
N PRO A 35 -3.13 -0.99 -11.85
CA PRO A 35 -1.80 -0.83 -12.44
C PRO A 35 -0.77 -0.30 -11.43
N ASP A 36 -1.15 0.63 -10.57
CA ASP A 36 -0.25 1.19 -9.55
C ASP A 36 0.13 0.15 -8.49
N ALA A 37 -0.86 -0.65 -8.02
CA ALA A 37 -0.62 -1.73 -7.08
C ALA A 37 0.29 -2.82 -7.69
N GLU A 38 0.06 -3.22 -8.94
CA GLU A 38 0.92 -4.17 -9.65
C GLU A 38 2.34 -3.60 -9.83
N TYR A 39 2.46 -2.33 -10.20
CA TYR A 39 3.73 -1.65 -10.36
C TYR A 39 4.53 -1.63 -9.06
N TRP A 40 3.95 -1.15 -7.95
CA TRP A 40 4.64 -1.07 -6.67
C TRP A 40 4.94 -2.44 -6.05
N ASN A 41 4.05 -3.43 -6.19
CA ASN A 41 4.34 -4.78 -5.74
C ASN A 41 5.44 -5.45 -6.58
N GLY A 42 5.65 -5.01 -7.83
CA GLY A 42 6.78 -5.43 -8.68
C GLY A 42 8.11 -4.74 -8.35
N GLN A 43 8.07 -3.60 -7.64
CA GLN A 43 9.26 -2.87 -7.21
C GLN A 43 9.70 -3.34 -5.84
N LYS A 44 10.66 -4.28 -5.83
CA LYS A 44 11.13 -4.94 -4.60
C LYS A 44 11.54 -3.95 -3.50
N ASP A 45 12.35 -2.95 -3.84
CA ASP A 45 12.85 -1.97 -2.86
C ASP A 45 11.70 -1.18 -2.21
N VAL A 46 10.72 -0.74 -3.01
CA VAL A 46 9.53 -0.02 -2.53
C VAL A 46 8.68 -0.90 -1.61
N LEU A 47 8.50 -2.17 -1.97
CA LEU A 47 7.72 -3.12 -1.18
C LEU A 47 8.41 -3.47 0.15
N GLU A 48 9.74 -3.62 0.14
CA GLU A 48 10.53 -3.88 1.34
C GLU A 48 10.56 -2.67 2.27
N ASP A 49 10.69 -1.45 1.75
CA ASP A 49 10.62 -0.21 2.53
C ASP A 49 9.25 -0.06 3.22
N ALA A 50 8.15 -0.31 2.49
CA ALA A 50 6.80 -0.24 3.06
C ALA A 50 6.59 -1.29 4.17
N ARG A 51 7.12 -2.51 4.00
CA ARG A 51 7.10 -3.56 5.03
C ARG A 51 7.91 -3.15 6.27
N ALA A 52 9.10 -2.61 6.07
CA ALA A 52 9.95 -2.16 7.16
C ALA A 52 9.33 -0.99 7.94
N ALA A 53 8.58 -0.11 7.27
CA ALA A 53 7.87 0.99 7.93
C ALA A 53 6.86 0.48 8.97
N VAL A 54 6.20 -0.65 8.72
CA VAL A 54 5.26 -1.26 9.69
C VAL A 54 5.95 -1.57 11.02
N ASP A 55 7.19 -2.06 10.99
CA ASP A 55 7.93 -2.45 12.20
C ASP A 55 8.37 -1.24 13.06
N THR A 56 8.18 -0.01 12.56
CA THR A 56 8.59 1.22 13.25
C THR A 56 7.48 1.91 14.05
N PHE A 57 6.23 1.41 13.99
CA PHE A 57 5.05 2.00 14.65
C PHE A 57 4.31 0.99 15.54
#